data_AF-A0A951KDP6-F1
#
_entry.id   AF-A0A951KDP6-F1
#
_cell.length_a   1.000
_cell.length_b   1.000
_cell.length_c   1.000
_cell.angle_alpha   90.00
_cell.angle_beta   90.00
_cell.angle_gamma   90.00
#
_symmetry.space_group_name_H-M   'P 1'
#
loop_
_entity.id
_entity.type
_entity.pdbx_description
1 polymer ?
#
loop_
_entity_poly.entity_id
_entity_poly.type
_entity_poly.pdbx_seq_one_letter_code
_entity_poly.pdbx_strand_id
1 'polypeptide(L)'
;MSRASRPAMHIPDGYLSPSTCASLYAGAAPFWYVALRRVKRELDSRTIPLLSMFSAFCFVVMLFNLPLPGGTTGHAVGMGVASIVLGPWVSILAISIALLIQALLFGDGGITAFGANCFNMAVVGSLVAFAVYRIGAAGADVTSRRRAAAAGAAGYLGINAAAFCAAIEFGVQPLLFRTASGAPLYAPYPLSVSIPAMMIGHLTFAGVAELILSAGMVAYLQRADPALLRRTAPGAKCTIVPEASSDLPRRGASLRGLWLALGVLAIGSPLGILAVGGGWGEAKRVSLWRAPLADYAPAFIPNPFVGYFVSAMVGAGVVVALAWLVSRAAFGERRRRAGGQSASFMEATVRGLLDIVERSIFAEDMAGSMGFLQRLDPRVKLAGLATLIACAVAIRRVWMLGALFSIATAMAAFSKISLRQMARRVWLPVAGFTGSIALPAVFLVRGQILFRTPLPGMHATVEGATSAVFLILRAATAATAAYELVMTTPWNRLLRALRWFRAPVVLVVVIETAYRYISVLLQAAQNMFESRRARLVGRLEGPEQRRLAAATVGVLLDKSLQFSVEMHTAMQARGFRGEAMVLEETRLRANDWALLSAFLAAAVLVLWAGL
;
A
#
# COMPACT_ATOMS: atom_id res chain seq x y z
N MET A 1 9.18 -23.20 15.00
CA MET A 1 9.68 -22.38 13.87
C MET A 1 8.97 -21.02 13.89
N SER A 2 9.61 -19.93 14.30
CA SER A 2 9.00 -18.59 14.30
C SER A 2 9.37 -17.85 13.02
N ARG A 3 8.38 -17.70 12.13
CA ARG A 3 8.46 -16.87 10.91
C ARG A 3 8.71 -15.42 11.33
N ALA A 4 9.73 -14.78 10.76
CA ALA A 4 9.95 -13.35 10.93
C ALA A 4 8.75 -12.60 10.33
N SER A 5 8.01 -11.86 11.15
CA SER A 5 6.91 -11.01 10.72
C SER A 5 7.46 -9.86 9.89
N ARG A 6 7.02 -9.75 8.63
CA ARG A 6 7.37 -8.61 7.76
C ARG A 6 6.71 -7.33 8.29
N PRO A 7 7.43 -6.21 8.41
CA PRO A 7 6.81 -4.92 8.69
C PRO A 7 5.91 -4.51 7.51
N ALA A 8 4.74 -3.94 7.81
CA ALA A 8 3.88 -3.35 6.78
C ALA A 8 4.58 -2.13 6.18
N MET A 9 4.24 -1.77 4.95
CA MET A 9 5.00 -0.75 4.21
C MET A 9 4.21 0.48 3.85
N HIS A 10 2.94 0.26 3.59
CA HIS A 10 2.00 1.26 3.13
C HIS A 10 1.25 1.87 4.30
N ILE A 11 0.58 3.00 4.05
CA ILE A 11 -0.16 3.75 5.08
C ILE A 11 -1.17 2.80 5.74
N PRO A 12 -1.03 2.49 7.05
CA PRO A 12 -1.92 1.54 7.71
C PRO A 12 -3.22 2.20 8.16
N ASP A 13 -4.23 1.39 8.47
CA ASP A 13 -5.49 1.87 9.04
C ASP A 13 -5.25 2.57 10.39
N GLY A 14 -5.98 3.67 10.62
CA GLY A 14 -5.84 4.48 11.82
C GLY A 14 -4.67 5.46 11.81
N TYR A 15 -3.84 5.47 10.76
CA TYR A 15 -2.75 6.43 10.60
C TYR A 15 -3.20 7.78 10.03
N LEU A 16 -4.30 7.78 9.27
CA LEU A 16 -4.95 8.98 8.74
C LEU A 16 -6.36 9.10 9.31
N SER A 17 -6.86 10.33 9.44
CA SER A 17 -8.23 10.59 9.86
C SER A 17 -9.25 10.07 8.84
N PRO A 18 -10.49 9.72 9.26
CA PRO A 18 -11.56 9.35 8.33
C PRO A 18 -11.80 10.42 7.27
N SER A 19 -11.74 11.70 7.65
CA SER A 19 -11.87 12.82 6.72
C SER A 19 -10.74 12.87 5.69
N THR A 20 -9.48 12.65 6.10
CA THR A 20 -8.35 12.60 5.17
C THR A 20 -8.48 11.40 4.23
N CYS A 21 -8.84 10.23 4.75
CA CYS A 21 -9.11 9.04 3.96
C CYS A 21 -10.22 9.29 2.91
N ALA A 22 -11.35 9.85 3.33
CA ALA A 22 -12.46 10.17 2.45
C ALA A 22 -12.07 11.19 1.36
N SER A 23 -11.33 12.23 1.71
CA SER A 23 -10.83 13.22 0.74
C SER A 23 -9.89 12.60 -0.29
N LEU A 24 -9.01 11.69 0.11
CA LEU A 24 -8.09 11.02 -0.82
C LEU A 24 -8.77 9.95 -1.68
N TYR A 25 -9.79 9.28 -1.15
CA TYR A 25 -10.71 8.47 -1.97
C TYR A 25 -11.42 9.32 -3.03
N ALA A 26 -11.96 10.48 -2.62
CA ALA A 26 -12.60 11.42 -3.53
C ALA A 26 -11.60 11.99 -4.56
N GLY A 27 -10.35 12.21 -4.15
CA GLY A 27 -9.26 12.64 -5.02
C GLY A 27 -8.84 11.58 -6.04
N ALA A 28 -8.81 10.30 -5.66
CA ALA A 28 -8.46 9.18 -6.53
C ALA A 28 -9.60 8.78 -7.48
N ALA A 29 -10.86 8.92 -7.05
CA ALA A 29 -12.03 8.44 -7.79
C ALA A 29 -12.15 8.97 -9.24
N PRO A 30 -11.90 10.25 -9.55
CA PRO A 30 -11.92 10.75 -10.92
C PRO A 30 -10.88 10.06 -11.82
N PHE A 31 -9.69 9.77 -11.30
CA PHE A 31 -8.64 9.10 -12.04
C PHE A 31 -9.00 7.63 -12.32
N TRP A 32 -9.54 6.93 -11.31
CA TRP A 32 -10.08 5.58 -11.53
C TRP A 32 -11.23 5.58 -12.53
N TYR A 33 -12.14 6.53 -12.44
CA TYR A 33 -13.25 6.64 -13.38
C TYR A 33 -12.76 6.84 -14.82
N VAL A 34 -11.83 7.78 -15.05
CA VAL A 34 -11.25 8.01 -16.38
C VAL A 34 -10.46 6.79 -16.86
N ALA A 35 -9.65 6.19 -15.99
CA ALA A 35 -8.87 5.01 -16.33
C ALA A 35 -9.77 3.82 -16.70
N LEU A 36 -10.78 3.52 -15.88
CA LEU A 36 -11.77 2.48 -16.15
C LEU A 36 -12.55 2.75 -17.43
N ARG A 37 -12.94 4.00 -17.69
CA ARG A 37 -13.66 4.36 -18.92
C ARG A 37 -12.78 4.19 -20.16
N ARG A 38 -11.48 4.48 -20.08
CA ARG A 38 -10.53 4.24 -21.18
C ARG A 38 -10.33 2.75 -21.42
N VAL A 39 -10.05 1.98 -20.36
CA VAL A 39 -9.95 0.51 -20.46
C VAL A 39 -11.26 -0.10 -20.99
N LYS A 40 -12.42 0.42 -20.58
CA LYS A 40 -13.73 -0.06 -21.07
C LYS A 40 -13.97 0.25 -22.54
N ARG A 41 -13.59 1.44 -23.00
CA ARG A 41 -13.74 1.85 -24.41
C ARG A 41 -12.77 1.12 -25.34
N GLU A 42 -11.63 0.73 -24.78
CA GLU A 42 -10.55 0.01 -25.47
C GLU A 42 -10.51 -1.44 -24.97
N LEU A 43 -11.70 -2.05 -24.78
CA LEU A 43 -11.91 -3.48 -24.40
C LEU A 43 -11.50 -4.41 -25.53
N ASP A 44 -10.28 -4.25 -26.01
CA ASP A 44 -9.64 -5.32 -26.73
C ASP A 44 -9.33 -6.43 -25.72
N SER A 45 -9.62 -7.66 -26.11
CA SER A 45 -9.36 -8.89 -25.36
C SER A 45 -7.90 -8.98 -24.84
N ARG A 46 -6.98 -8.14 -25.33
CA ARG A 46 -5.55 -8.09 -24.98
C ARG A 46 -5.24 -7.21 -23.76
N THR A 47 -6.07 -6.20 -23.48
CA THR A 47 -5.80 -5.21 -22.41
C THR A 47 -5.99 -5.81 -21.02
N ILE A 48 -6.99 -6.66 -20.83
CA ILE A 48 -7.29 -7.31 -19.54
C ILE A 48 -6.13 -8.19 -19.06
N PRO A 49 -5.58 -9.13 -19.87
CA PRO A 49 -4.42 -9.91 -19.49
C PRO A 49 -3.20 -9.04 -19.19
N LEU A 50 -2.89 -8.05 -20.02
CA LEU A 50 -1.71 -7.19 -19.87
C LEU A 50 -1.76 -6.38 -18.56
N LEU A 51 -2.91 -5.75 -18.28
CA LEU A 51 -3.17 -5.01 -17.05
C LEU A 51 -3.04 -5.92 -15.81
N SER A 52 -3.62 -7.12 -15.88
CA SER A 52 -3.56 -8.09 -14.77
C SER A 52 -2.13 -8.57 -14.51
N MET A 53 -1.34 -8.81 -15.56
CA MET A 53 0.06 -9.22 -15.43
C MET A 53 0.94 -8.12 -14.86
N PHE A 54 0.79 -6.88 -15.33
CA PHE A 54 1.54 -5.76 -14.77
C PHE A 54 1.14 -5.43 -13.34
N SER A 55 -0.13 -5.63 -12.98
CA SER A 55 -0.57 -5.55 -11.59
C SER A 55 0.14 -6.59 -10.72
N ALA A 56 0.18 -7.85 -11.17
CA ALA A 56 0.92 -8.91 -10.49
C ALA A 56 2.43 -8.64 -10.41
N PHE A 57 3.02 -8.08 -11.47
CA PHE A 57 4.42 -7.66 -11.49
C PHE A 57 4.71 -6.57 -10.45
N CYS A 58 3.93 -5.48 -10.45
CA CYS A 58 4.06 -4.40 -9.47
C CYS A 58 3.87 -4.92 -8.05
N PHE A 59 2.89 -5.80 -7.83
CA PHE A 59 2.70 -6.49 -6.55
C PHE A 59 3.98 -7.21 -6.10
N VAL A 60 4.57 -8.03 -6.97
CA VAL A 60 5.80 -8.78 -6.65
C VAL A 60 6.99 -7.86 -6.41
N VAL A 61 7.14 -6.77 -7.18
CA VAL A 61 8.21 -5.78 -6.97
C VAL A 61 8.06 -5.12 -5.61
N MET A 62 6.84 -4.75 -5.20
CA MET A 62 6.57 -4.13 -3.91
C MET A 62 6.84 -5.06 -2.72
N LEU A 63 6.91 -6.38 -2.90
CA LEU A 63 7.32 -7.32 -1.84
C LEU A 63 8.80 -7.17 -1.43
N PHE A 64 9.63 -6.55 -2.26
CA PHE A 64 11.05 -6.34 -1.99
C PHE A 64 11.25 -5.01 -1.27
N ASN A 65 11.20 -5.04 0.06
CA ASN A 65 11.24 -3.84 0.89
C ASN A 65 12.50 -3.73 1.74
N LEU A 66 12.92 -2.47 1.95
CA LEU A 66 14.02 -2.13 2.83
C LEU A 66 13.46 -1.30 3.98
N PRO A 67 13.67 -1.71 5.25
CA PRO A 67 13.35 -0.86 6.39
C PRO A 67 14.22 0.40 6.35
N LEU A 68 13.59 1.58 6.36
CA LEU A 68 14.27 2.87 6.32
C LEU A 68 14.46 3.45 7.73
N PRO A 69 15.49 4.29 7.92
CA PRO A 69 15.63 5.08 9.14
C PRO A 69 14.37 5.94 9.36
N GLY A 70 13.73 5.82 10.53
CA GLY A 70 12.53 6.60 10.90
C GLY A 70 11.25 5.78 11.04
N GLY A 71 11.32 4.44 10.95
CA GLY A 71 10.18 3.54 11.13
C GLY A 71 9.30 3.39 9.88
N THR A 72 9.73 3.93 8.75
CA THR A 72 9.06 3.78 7.44
C THR A 72 9.77 2.71 6.63
N THR A 73 9.16 2.25 5.54
CA THR A 73 9.79 1.33 4.60
C THR A 73 9.92 1.99 3.23
N GLY A 74 11.01 1.69 2.54
CA GLY A 74 11.24 2.13 1.17
C GLY A 74 11.28 0.91 0.27
N HIS A 75 10.54 0.96 -0.83
CA HIS A 75 10.57 -0.09 -1.85
C HIS A 75 10.39 0.50 -3.24
N ALA A 76 10.81 -0.26 -4.24
CA ALA A 76 10.42 -0.02 -5.61
C ALA A 76 8.93 -0.39 -5.79
N VAL A 77 8.27 0.27 -6.73
CA VAL A 77 6.87 0.03 -7.10
C VAL A 77 6.78 -0.54 -8.51
N GLY A 78 7.77 -0.25 -9.37
CA GLY A 78 7.68 -0.52 -10.82
C GLY A 78 6.77 0.47 -11.55
N MET A 79 6.47 1.61 -10.93
CA MET A 79 5.61 2.66 -11.48
C MET A 79 6.21 3.30 -12.74
N GLY A 80 7.54 3.40 -12.81
CA GLY A 80 8.22 3.95 -13.99
C GLY A 80 8.00 3.05 -15.21
N VAL A 81 8.34 1.76 -15.08
CA VAL A 81 8.12 0.78 -16.17
C VAL A 81 6.64 0.60 -16.51
N ALA A 82 5.75 0.53 -15.51
CA ALA A 82 4.30 0.39 -15.75
C ALA A 82 3.74 1.59 -16.54
N SER A 83 4.12 2.81 -16.16
CA SER A 83 3.68 4.03 -16.85
C SER A 83 4.22 4.14 -18.28
N ILE A 84 5.45 3.65 -18.50
CA ILE A 84 6.09 3.66 -19.82
C ILE A 84 5.52 2.58 -20.73
N VAL A 85 5.24 1.38 -20.23
CA VAL A 85 4.76 0.28 -21.08
C VAL A 85 3.25 0.36 -21.33
N LEU A 86 2.47 0.67 -20.29
CA LEU A 86 1.01 0.65 -20.34
C LEU A 86 0.39 2.01 -20.63
N GLY A 87 1.15 3.09 -20.43
CA GLY A 87 0.62 4.44 -20.31
C GLY A 87 0.04 4.73 -18.92
N PRO A 88 -0.26 6.01 -18.62
CA PRO A 88 -0.55 6.46 -17.26
C PRO A 88 -1.86 5.90 -16.71
N TRP A 89 -2.90 5.76 -17.54
CA TRP A 89 -4.23 5.33 -17.09
C TRP A 89 -4.28 3.86 -16.73
N VAL A 90 -3.68 3.01 -17.56
CA VAL A 90 -3.62 1.57 -17.30
C VAL A 90 -2.66 1.30 -16.14
N SER A 91 -1.55 2.05 -16.01
CA SER A 91 -0.65 2.01 -14.85
C SER A 91 -1.37 2.35 -13.53
N ILE A 92 -2.20 3.40 -13.52
CA ILE A 92 -3.04 3.76 -12.36
C ILE A 92 -3.87 2.55 -11.91
N LEU A 93 -4.56 1.86 -12.83
CA LEU A 93 -5.34 0.68 -12.47
C LEU A 93 -4.47 -0.49 -12.04
N ALA A 94 -3.35 -0.74 -12.71
CA ALA A 94 -2.44 -1.85 -12.40
C ALA A 94 -1.92 -1.76 -10.97
N ILE A 95 -1.40 -0.57 -10.59
CA ILE A 95 -0.85 -0.31 -9.27
C ILE A 95 -1.97 -0.30 -8.22
N SER A 96 -3.13 0.31 -8.51
CA SER A 96 -4.27 0.26 -7.58
C SER A 96 -4.77 -1.15 -7.30
N ILE A 97 -4.78 -2.04 -8.30
CA ILE A 97 -5.18 -3.44 -8.10
C ILE A 97 -4.12 -4.19 -7.29
N ALA A 98 -2.83 -3.91 -7.51
CA ALA A 98 -1.75 -4.49 -6.71
C ALA A 98 -1.88 -4.08 -5.23
N LEU A 99 -2.10 -2.79 -4.96
CA LEU A 99 -2.32 -2.24 -3.63
C LEU A 99 -3.59 -2.77 -2.96
N LEU A 100 -4.66 -3.01 -3.73
CA LEU A 100 -5.90 -3.57 -3.21
C LEU A 100 -5.69 -5.01 -2.71
N ILE A 101 -4.96 -5.81 -3.50
CA ILE A 101 -4.59 -7.17 -3.13
C ILE A 101 -3.68 -7.15 -1.88
N GLN A 102 -2.71 -6.22 -1.79
CA GLN A 102 -1.86 -6.04 -0.61
C GLN A 102 -2.66 -5.70 0.66
N ALA A 103 -3.56 -4.72 0.58
CA ALA A 103 -4.37 -4.31 1.72
C ALA A 103 -5.29 -5.43 2.21
N LEU A 104 -5.98 -6.13 1.30
CA LEU A 104 -6.93 -7.17 1.66
C LEU A 104 -6.27 -8.47 2.13
N LEU A 105 -5.34 -9.03 1.34
CA LEU A 105 -4.80 -10.37 1.61
C LEU A 105 -3.58 -10.37 2.52
N PHE A 106 -2.82 -9.29 2.53
CA PHE A 106 -1.53 -9.22 3.23
C PHE A 106 -1.55 -8.28 4.43
N GLY A 107 -2.61 -7.47 4.58
CA GLY A 107 -2.67 -6.41 5.59
C GLY A 107 -1.56 -5.37 5.40
N ASP A 108 -1.02 -5.27 4.19
CA ASP A 108 0.07 -4.37 3.83
C ASP A 108 -0.53 -3.10 3.22
N GLY A 109 -0.94 -2.18 4.11
CA GLY A 109 -1.72 -0.99 3.80
C GLY A 109 -3.15 -1.08 4.34
N GLY A 110 -3.69 0.05 4.79
CA GLY A 110 -5.02 0.12 5.36
C GLY A 110 -6.13 0.14 4.31
N ILE A 111 -7.28 -0.45 4.62
CA ILE A 111 -8.48 -0.41 3.78
C ILE A 111 -9.06 1.01 3.73
N THR A 112 -9.07 1.73 4.85
CA THR A 112 -9.46 3.14 4.90
C THR A 112 -8.41 4.04 4.24
N ALA A 113 -7.13 3.68 4.36
CA ALA A 113 -6.03 4.41 3.73
C ALA A 113 -5.79 4.02 2.26
N PHE A 114 -6.55 3.09 1.68
CA PHE A 114 -6.36 2.61 0.32
C PHE A 114 -6.46 3.74 -0.73
N GLY A 115 -7.38 4.69 -0.53
CA GLY A 115 -7.48 5.89 -1.35
C GLY A 115 -6.19 6.72 -1.34
N ALA A 116 -5.59 6.92 -0.17
CA ALA A 116 -4.32 7.64 0.00
C ALA A 116 -3.16 6.90 -0.68
N ASN A 117 -3.02 5.60 -0.41
CA ASN A 117 -2.01 4.75 -1.02
C ASN A 117 -2.08 4.80 -2.56
N CYS A 118 -3.29 4.67 -3.11
CA CYS A 118 -3.49 4.77 -4.56
C CYS A 118 -3.25 6.18 -5.11
N PHE A 119 -3.69 7.22 -4.41
CA PHE A 119 -3.45 8.60 -4.83
C PHE A 119 -1.94 8.89 -4.95
N ASN A 120 -1.16 8.46 -3.96
CA ASN A 120 0.28 8.68 -3.94
C ASN A 120 1.01 7.85 -5.01
N MET A 121 0.87 6.53 -4.98
CA MET A 121 1.69 5.65 -5.83
C MET A 121 1.09 5.41 -7.21
N ALA A 122 -0.22 5.16 -7.26
CA ALA A 122 -0.88 4.84 -8.53
C ALA A 122 -1.11 6.10 -9.36
N VAL A 123 -1.61 7.18 -8.75
CA VAL A 123 -1.97 8.43 -9.46
C VAL A 123 -0.79 9.37 -9.61
N VAL A 124 -0.36 10.04 -8.54
CA VAL A 124 0.73 11.03 -8.59
C VAL A 124 1.98 10.39 -9.19
N GLY A 125 2.34 9.24 -8.65
CA GLY A 125 3.44 8.44 -9.10
C GLY A 125 3.47 8.13 -10.60
N SER A 126 2.42 7.52 -11.14
CA SER A 126 2.37 7.16 -12.57
C SER A 126 2.35 8.38 -13.47
N LEU A 127 1.65 9.45 -13.06
CA LEU A 127 1.55 10.67 -13.85
C LEU A 127 2.88 11.41 -13.93
N VAL A 128 3.60 11.53 -12.81
CA VAL A 128 4.94 12.13 -12.76
C VAL A 128 5.91 11.30 -13.58
N ALA A 129 5.93 9.97 -13.40
CA ALA A 129 6.81 9.09 -14.16
C ALA A 129 6.54 9.21 -15.68
N PHE A 130 5.27 9.19 -16.09
CA PHE A 130 4.91 9.34 -17.50
C PHE A 130 5.33 10.70 -18.07
N ALA A 131 5.08 11.80 -17.35
CA ALA A 131 5.45 13.14 -17.78
C ALA A 131 6.96 13.31 -17.93
N VAL A 132 7.74 12.87 -16.92
CA VAL A 132 9.21 12.90 -16.95
C VAL A 132 9.75 12.09 -18.11
N TYR A 133 9.23 10.87 -18.33
CA TYR A 133 9.66 10.04 -19.45
C TYR A 133 9.38 10.72 -20.80
N ARG A 134 8.19 11.29 -20.98
CA ARG A 134 7.80 11.99 -22.21
C ARG A 134 8.72 13.16 -22.55
N ILE A 135 9.11 13.93 -21.54
CA ILE A 135 10.04 15.07 -21.69
C ILE A 135 11.45 14.54 -21.96
N GLY A 136 11.94 13.61 -21.13
CA GLY A 136 13.30 13.07 -21.22
C GLY A 136 13.55 12.29 -22.51
N ALA A 137 12.54 11.60 -23.05
CA ALA A 137 12.61 10.83 -24.29
C ALA A 137 12.26 11.63 -25.56
N ALA A 138 11.92 12.93 -25.44
CA ALA A 138 11.44 13.74 -26.56
C ALA A 138 12.47 13.82 -27.71
N GLY A 139 12.05 13.43 -28.91
CA GLY A 139 12.91 13.41 -30.10
C GLY A 139 14.01 12.33 -30.10
N ALA A 140 13.99 11.39 -29.15
CA ALA A 140 14.96 10.30 -29.09
C ALA A 140 14.41 9.01 -29.71
N ASP A 141 15.25 8.34 -30.51
CA ASP A 141 14.94 7.04 -31.09
C ASP A 141 14.60 6.00 -30.02
N VAL A 142 13.77 5.03 -30.40
CA VAL A 142 13.25 3.99 -29.51
C VAL A 142 14.36 3.21 -28.82
N THR A 143 15.46 2.96 -29.53
CA THR A 143 16.64 2.21 -29.06
C THR A 143 17.70 3.09 -28.38
N SER A 144 17.49 4.41 -28.31
CA SER A 144 18.45 5.34 -27.74
C SER A 144 18.67 5.11 -26.24
N ARG A 145 19.93 5.19 -25.80
CA ARG A 145 20.30 5.17 -24.37
C ARG A 145 19.62 6.29 -23.59
N ARG A 146 19.30 7.41 -24.26
CA ARG A 146 18.56 8.54 -23.66
C ARG A 146 17.19 8.10 -23.13
N ARG A 147 16.51 7.16 -23.79
CA ARG A 147 15.22 6.64 -23.31
C ARG A 147 15.36 5.79 -22.06
N ALA A 148 16.41 4.97 -21.95
CA ALA A 148 16.67 4.20 -20.74
C ALA A 148 17.01 5.14 -19.57
N ALA A 149 17.82 6.17 -19.80
CA ALA A 149 18.11 7.20 -18.79
C ALA A 149 16.85 7.98 -18.38
N ALA A 150 16.02 8.39 -19.35
CA ALA A 150 14.73 9.04 -19.10
C ALA A 150 13.77 8.15 -18.30
N ALA A 151 13.79 6.84 -18.54
CA ALA A 151 13.01 5.87 -17.77
C ALA A 151 13.48 5.77 -16.32
N GLY A 152 14.80 5.75 -16.09
CA GLY A 152 15.38 5.81 -14.75
C GLY A 152 14.97 7.08 -14.00
N ALA A 153 15.10 8.23 -14.65
CA ALA A 153 14.67 9.51 -14.08
C ALA A 153 13.16 9.55 -13.79
N ALA A 154 12.34 8.98 -14.68
CA ALA A 154 10.90 8.85 -14.50
C ALA A 154 10.53 8.04 -13.26
N GLY A 155 11.15 6.87 -13.09
CA GLY A 155 10.97 6.05 -11.90
C GLY A 155 11.40 6.79 -10.63
N TYR A 156 12.60 7.36 -10.63
CA TYR A 156 13.16 8.09 -9.47
C TYR A 156 12.28 9.27 -9.04
N LEU A 157 11.86 10.11 -9.97
CA LEU A 157 11.04 11.29 -9.65
C LEU A 157 9.61 10.90 -9.31
N GLY A 158 9.06 9.86 -9.95
CA GLY A 158 7.73 9.33 -9.64
C GLY A 158 7.61 8.83 -8.21
N ILE A 159 8.56 8.00 -7.74
CA ILE A 159 8.52 7.45 -6.38
C ILE A 159 8.78 8.53 -5.31
N ASN A 160 9.66 9.50 -5.59
CA ASN A 160 9.91 10.61 -4.66
C ASN A 160 8.72 11.57 -4.57
N ALA A 161 7.99 11.82 -5.67
CA ALA A 161 6.77 12.59 -5.64
C ALA A 161 5.68 11.90 -4.81
N ALA A 162 5.51 10.58 -5.00
CA ALA A 162 4.59 9.78 -4.19
C ALA A 162 4.92 9.82 -2.69
N ALA A 163 6.21 9.67 -2.35
CA ALA A 163 6.69 9.73 -0.97
C ALA A 163 6.49 11.10 -0.33
N PHE A 164 6.68 12.18 -1.10
CA PHE A 164 6.46 13.54 -0.63
C PHE A 164 4.99 13.81 -0.32
N CYS A 165 4.06 13.36 -1.18
CA CYS A 165 2.63 13.44 -0.91
C CYS A 165 2.25 12.70 0.37
N ALA A 166 2.71 11.44 0.53
CA ALA A 166 2.47 10.68 1.75
C ALA A 166 3.02 11.38 3.02
N ALA A 167 4.21 11.99 2.92
CA ALA A 167 4.81 12.70 4.03
C ALA A 167 3.99 13.92 4.48
N ILE A 168 3.38 14.65 3.53
CA ILE A 168 2.46 15.75 3.81
C ILE A 168 1.20 15.22 4.48
N GLU A 169 0.62 14.14 3.96
CA GLU A 169 -0.59 13.52 4.51
C GLU A 169 -0.43 13.15 5.99
N PHE A 170 0.74 12.61 6.37
CA PHE A 170 1.06 12.32 7.78
C PHE A 170 1.27 13.59 8.59
N GLY A 171 2.08 14.52 8.07
CA GLY A 171 2.53 15.70 8.80
C GLY A 171 1.42 16.69 9.14
N VAL A 172 0.32 16.65 8.38
CA VAL A 172 -0.89 17.45 8.60
C VAL A 172 -1.81 16.83 9.67
N GLN A 173 -1.75 15.51 9.91
CA GLN A 173 -2.63 14.87 10.89
C GLN A 173 -2.55 15.47 12.29
N PRO A 174 -1.35 15.65 12.91
CA PRO A 174 -1.29 16.23 14.23
C PRO A 174 -1.58 17.72 14.18
N LEU A 175 -1.61 18.42 13.04
CA LEU A 175 -2.05 19.81 12.98
C LEU A 175 -3.58 19.91 13.15
N LEU A 176 -4.32 18.97 12.53
CA LEU A 176 -5.77 19.04 12.39
C LEU A 176 -6.54 18.19 13.41
N PHE A 177 -5.96 17.09 13.89
CA PHE A 177 -6.68 16.09 14.67
C PHE A 177 -5.99 15.80 16.00
N ARG A 178 -6.43 16.51 17.03
CA ARG A 178 -5.97 16.36 18.42
C ARG A 178 -7.14 16.15 19.36
N THR A 179 -6.86 15.52 20.49
CA THR A 179 -7.74 15.52 21.66
C THR A 179 -7.75 16.90 22.34
N ALA A 180 -8.66 17.12 23.28
CA ALA A 180 -8.72 18.35 24.08
C ALA A 180 -7.42 18.61 24.88
N SER A 181 -6.68 17.57 25.26
CA SER A 181 -5.38 17.67 25.92
C SER A 181 -4.22 17.92 24.94
N GLY A 182 -4.49 18.01 23.64
CA GLY A 182 -3.47 18.23 22.61
C GLY A 182 -2.79 16.96 22.08
N ALA A 183 -3.15 15.77 22.57
CA ALA A 183 -2.61 14.50 22.07
C ALA A 183 -3.09 14.24 20.62
N PRO A 184 -2.18 13.96 19.66
CA PRO A 184 -2.54 13.56 18.30
C PRO A 184 -3.44 12.32 18.27
N LEU A 185 -4.50 12.37 17.44
CA LEU A 185 -5.40 11.23 17.27
C LEU A 185 -4.89 10.20 16.24
N TYR A 186 -4.18 10.63 15.20
CA TYR A 186 -3.74 9.75 14.10
C TYR A 186 -2.20 9.78 13.98
N ALA A 187 -1.62 10.04 12.79
CA ALA A 187 -0.18 10.20 12.66
C ALA A 187 0.33 11.27 13.65
N PRO A 188 1.30 10.94 14.53
CA PRO A 188 1.68 11.82 15.63
C PRO A 188 2.75 12.85 15.25
N TYR A 189 3.40 12.68 14.10
CA TYR A 189 4.59 13.45 13.71
C TYR A 189 4.22 14.63 12.81
N PRO A 190 4.67 15.86 13.14
CA PRO A 190 4.43 17.04 12.30
C PRO A 190 5.26 17.00 11.01
N LEU A 191 4.95 17.89 10.07
CA LEU A 191 5.63 18.03 8.77
C LEU A 191 7.16 18.10 8.87
N SER A 192 7.70 18.76 9.90
CA SER A 192 9.14 18.89 10.12
C SER A 192 9.84 17.56 10.39
N VAL A 193 9.09 16.54 10.82
CA VAL A 193 9.59 15.18 11.07
C VAL A 193 9.18 14.25 9.93
N SER A 194 7.92 14.30 9.49
CA SER A 194 7.39 13.37 8.48
C SER A 194 8.07 13.55 7.11
N ILE A 195 8.34 14.79 6.67
CA ILE A 195 8.98 15.06 5.38
C ILE A 195 10.41 14.53 5.35
N PRO A 196 11.32 14.89 6.28
CA PRO A 196 12.66 14.32 6.28
C PRO A 196 12.66 12.79 6.43
N ALA A 197 11.85 12.24 7.33
CA ALA A 197 11.81 10.80 7.57
C ALA A 197 11.42 10.01 6.30
N MET A 198 10.43 10.49 5.54
CA MET A 198 10.03 9.86 4.29
C MET A 198 11.04 10.14 3.16
N MET A 199 11.43 11.40 2.97
CA MET A 199 12.22 11.78 1.79
C MET A 199 13.65 11.26 1.85
N ILE A 200 14.28 11.16 3.02
CA ILE A 200 15.66 10.67 3.12
C ILE A 200 15.77 9.26 2.54
N GLY A 201 14.92 8.34 2.98
CA GLY A 201 14.99 6.97 2.50
C GLY A 201 14.54 6.79 1.03
N HIS A 202 13.64 7.64 0.55
CA HIS A 202 13.20 7.61 -0.85
C HIS A 202 14.20 8.28 -1.80
N LEU A 203 14.88 9.34 -1.40
CA LEU A 203 15.92 9.97 -2.22
C LEU A 203 17.17 9.10 -2.32
N THR A 204 17.49 8.32 -1.27
CA THR A 204 18.73 7.55 -1.17
C THR A 204 18.59 6.09 -1.61
N PHE A 205 17.56 5.37 -1.13
CA PHE A 205 17.44 3.93 -1.36
C PHE A 205 16.31 3.59 -2.33
N ALA A 206 15.06 3.96 -2.01
CA ALA A 206 13.90 3.54 -2.81
C ALA A 206 13.91 4.17 -4.22
N GLY A 207 14.27 5.44 -4.31
CA GLY A 207 14.43 6.17 -5.57
C GLY A 207 15.49 5.54 -6.46
N VAL A 208 16.66 5.23 -5.90
CA VAL A 208 17.74 4.57 -6.65
C VAL A 208 17.31 3.18 -7.10
N ALA A 209 16.57 2.43 -6.27
CA ALA A 209 16.03 1.14 -6.66
C ALA A 209 15.04 1.26 -7.84
N GLU A 210 14.10 2.21 -7.79
CA GLU A 210 13.13 2.47 -8.86
C GLU A 210 13.80 2.99 -10.15
N LEU A 211 14.87 3.78 -10.00
CA LEU A 211 15.71 4.26 -11.11
C LEU A 211 16.35 3.10 -11.85
N ILE A 212 17.06 2.23 -11.12
CA ILE A 212 17.75 1.07 -11.67
C ILE A 212 16.73 0.12 -12.31
N LEU A 213 15.61 -0.13 -11.64
CA LEU A 213 14.52 -0.96 -12.15
C LEU A 213 13.98 -0.40 -13.46
N SER A 214 13.59 0.87 -13.49
CA SER A 214 12.95 1.48 -14.67
C SER A 214 13.91 1.61 -15.85
N ALA A 215 15.15 2.06 -15.60
CA ALA A 215 16.18 2.15 -16.64
C ALA A 215 16.56 0.77 -17.19
N GLY A 216 16.77 -0.20 -16.30
CA GLY A 216 17.14 -1.57 -16.66
C GLY A 216 16.04 -2.26 -17.47
N MET A 217 14.78 -2.12 -17.07
CA MET A 217 13.65 -2.72 -17.80
C MET A 217 13.44 -2.08 -19.17
N VAL A 218 13.55 -0.76 -19.29
CA VAL A 218 13.46 -0.12 -20.61
C VAL A 218 14.64 -0.53 -21.49
N ALA A 219 15.86 -0.58 -20.96
CA ALA A 219 17.02 -1.06 -21.72
C ALA A 219 16.89 -2.52 -22.19
N TYR A 220 16.26 -3.37 -21.36
CA TYR A 220 15.93 -4.74 -21.74
C TYR A 220 14.87 -4.79 -22.85
N LEU A 221 13.77 -4.06 -22.70
CA LEU A 221 12.68 -4.00 -23.69
C LEU A 221 13.15 -3.40 -25.02
N GLN A 222 14.11 -2.47 -25.02
CA GLN A 222 14.74 -1.96 -26.25
C GLN A 222 15.42 -3.04 -27.08
N ARG A 223 15.80 -4.18 -26.47
CA ARG A 223 16.42 -5.32 -27.16
C ARG A 223 15.43 -6.45 -27.41
N ALA A 224 14.56 -6.72 -26.43
CA ALA A 224 13.64 -7.86 -26.47
C ALA A 224 12.36 -7.59 -27.27
N ASP A 225 11.69 -6.46 -27.01
CA ASP A 225 10.46 -6.07 -27.71
C ASP A 225 10.32 -4.53 -27.79
N PRO A 226 10.94 -3.90 -28.80
CA PRO A 226 10.86 -2.45 -29.00
C PRO A 226 9.44 -1.96 -29.33
N ALA A 227 8.53 -2.83 -29.76
CA ALA A 227 7.18 -2.44 -30.16
C ALA A 227 6.36 -1.97 -28.95
N LEU A 228 6.62 -2.51 -27.75
CA LEU A 228 5.99 -2.04 -26.51
C LEU A 228 6.38 -0.59 -26.18
N LEU A 229 7.61 -0.17 -26.50
CA LEU A 229 8.12 1.18 -26.21
C LEU A 229 7.75 2.23 -27.28
N ARG A 230 7.28 1.80 -28.45
CA ARG A 230 6.78 2.71 -29.50
C ARG A 230 5.42 3.31 -29.13
N ARG A 231 4.63 2.61 -28.32
CA ARG A 231 3.24 2.98 -27.97
C ARG A 231 3.13 4.23 -27.11
N THR A 232 4.13 4.48 -26.27
CA THR A 232 4.20 5.65 -25.38
C THR A 232 5.22 6.69 -25.82
N ALA A 233 5.81 6.50 -27.01
CA ALA A 233 6.80 7.40 -27.58
C ALA A 233 6.28 8.85 -27.69
N PRO A 234 7.12 9.87 -27.46
CA PRO A 234 6.79 11.27 -27.77
C PRO A 234 6.30 11.39 -29.22
N GLY A 235 5.07 11.86 -29.41
CA GLY A 235 4.38 11.93 -30.72
C GLY A 235 3.40 10.78 -31.03
N ALA A 236 3.45 9.65 -30.33
CA ALA A 236 2.46 8.58 -30.49
C ALA A 236 1.08 9.03 -29.98
N LYS A 237 0.01 8.72 -30.74
CA LYS A 237 -1.37 8.81 -30.22
C LYS A 237 -1.44 7.91 -28.98
N CYS A 238 -1.92 8.44 -27.86
CA CYS A 238 -2.13 7.68 -26.63
C CYS A 238 -3.35 6.77 -26.82
N THR A 239 -3.19 5.73 -27.63
CA THR A 239 -4.18 4.71 -27.97
C THR A 239 -3.52 3.36 -27.72
N ILE A 240 -4.20 2.51 -26.97
CA ILE A 240 -3.68 1.23 -26.49
C ILE A 240 -3.73 0.20 -27.64
N VAL A 241 -2.97 0.39 -28.74
CA VAL A 241 -2.79 -0.52 -29.93
C VAL A 241 -3.69 -0.15 -31.18
N PRO A 242 -3.39 -0.59 -32.43
CA PRO A 242 -3.25 0.21 -33.66
C PRO A 242 -4.57 0.52 -34.40
N GLU A 243 -4.52 1.44 -35.36
CA GLU A 243 -5.63 1.78 -36.25
C GLU A 243 -6.10 0.56 -37.07
N ALA A 244 -7.34 0.13 -36.83
CA ALA A 244 -8.17 -0.53 -37.83
C ALA A 244 -9.46 0.30 -38.00
N SER A 245 -9.56 0.91 -39.19
CA SER A 245 -10.71 1.55 -39.85
C SER A 245 -11.52 2.61 -39.10
N SER A 246 -11.25 3.86 -39.50
CA SER A 246 -12.19 4.91 -39.95
C SER A 246 -13.53 5.11 -39.25
N ASP A 247 -13.73 6.41 -38.93
CA ASP A 247 -14.97 7.13 -38.66
C ASP A 247 -15.57 7.01 -37.26
N LEU A 248 -15.42 8.10 -36.47
CA LEU A 248 -16.42 8.70 -35.55
C LEU A 248 -15.80 9.88 -34.74
N PRO A 249 -16.60 10.82 -34.19
CA PRO A 249 -16.23 12.23 -34.05
C PRO A 249 -15.35 12.52 -32.84
N ARG A 250 -14.38 13.43 -33.06
CA ARG A 250 -13.53 14.05 -32.04
C ARG A 250 -14.36 14.88 -31.04
N ARG A 251 -14.98 14.24 -30.04
CA ARG A 251 -15.31 14.91 -28.76
C ARG A 251 -14.26 14.52 -27.73
N GLY A 252 -13.16 15.27 -27.74
CA GLY A 252 -12.18 15.25 -26.66
C GLY A 252 -12.91 15.52 -25.35
N ALA A 253 -12.96 14.53 -24.46
CA ALA A 253 -13.35 14.77 -23.07
C ALA A 253 -12.35 15.78 -22.52
N SER A 254 -12.79 17.03 -22.40
CA SER A 254 -11.97 18.16 -21.98
C SER A 254 -11.37 17.85 -20.60
N LEU A 255 -10.06 17.58 -20.57
CA LEU A 255 -9.25 17.49 -19.35
C LEU A 255 -9.49 18.71 -18.43
N ARG A 256 -9.94 19.86 -18.98
CA ARG A 256 -10.31 21.04 -18.21
C ARG A 256 -11.39 20.73 -17.17
N GLY A 257 -12.40 19.91 -17.48
CA GLY A 257 -13.45 19.56 -16.51
C GLY A 257 -12.95 18.72 -15.33
N LEU A 258 -11.97 17.84 -15.56
CA LEU A 258 -11.28 17.09 -14.51
C LEU A 258 -10.41 18.01 -13.65
N TRP A 259 -9.63 18.90 -14.28
CA TRP A 259 -8.83 19.90 -13.57
C TRP A 259 -9.68 20.91 -12.80
N LEU A 260 -10.85 21.28 -13.33
CA LEU A 260 -11.84 22.13 -12.64
C LEU A 260 -12.47 21.38 -11.46
N ALA A 261 -12.83 20.09 -11.62
CA ALA A 261 -13.35 19.27 -10.53
C ALA A 261 -12.28 19.04 -9.44
N LEU A 262 -11.01 18.85 -9.80
CA LEU A 262 -9.89 18.76 -8.87
C LEU A 262 -9.60 20.11 -8.20
N GLY A 263 -9.73 21.22 -8.94
CA GLY A 263 -9.64 22.57 -8.39
C GLY A 263 -10.78 22.86 -7.39
N VAL A 264 -12.01 22.49 -7.73
CA VAL A 264 -13.18 22.59 -6.85
C VAL A 264 -13.04 21.66 -5.64
N LEU A 265 -12.49 20.44 -5.81
CA LEU A 265 -12.20 19.54 -4.70
C LEU A 265 -11.08 20.10 -3.80
N ALA A 266 -10.02 20.68 -4.37
CA ALA A 266 -8.94 21.32 -3.62
C ALA A 266 -9.42 22.56 -2.86
N ILE A 267 -10.35 23.33 -3.45
CA ILE A 267 -11.00 24.49 -2.82
C ILE A 267 -12.10 24.07 -1.82
N GLY A 268 -12.77 22.94 -2.05
CA GLY A 268 -13.79 22.35 -1.19
C GLY A 268 -13.23 21.48 -0.05
N SER A 269 -11.97 21.06 -0.14
CA SER A 269 -11.25 20.39 0.94
C SER A 269 -11.18 21.25 2.22
N PRO A 270 -11.00 22.59 2.12
CA PRO A 270 -11.26 23.54 3.22
C PRO A 270 -12.70 23.57 3.76
N LEU A 271 -13.73 23.27 2.96
CA LEU A 271 -15.11 23.21 3.46
C LEU A 271 -15.40 21.95 4.28
N GLY A 272 -14.71 20.84 4.00
CA GLY A 272 -14.67 19.67 4.90
C GLY A 272 -13.97 19.97 6.24
N ILE A 273 -13.07 20.97 6.26
CA ILE A 273 -12.44 21.51 7.48
C ILE A 273 -13.42 22.41 8.25
N LEU A 274 -14.33 23.11 7.56
CA LEU A 274 -15.36 23.97 8.19
C LEU A 274 -16.51 23.18 8.83
N ALA A 275 -16.77 21.94 8.41
CA ALA A 275 -17.77 21.07 9.03
C ALA A 275 -17.33 20.51 10.41
N VAL A 276 -16.03 20.62 10.75
CA VAL A 276 -15.48 20.28 12.07
C VAL A 276 -15.39 21.59 12.86
N GLY A 277 -16.48 21.95 13.52
CA GLY A 277 -16.65 23.24 14.21
C GLY A 277 -15.52 23.59 15.18
N GLY A 278 -15.15 24.89 15.18
CA GLY A 278 -14.23 25.51 16.13
C GLY A 278 -13.52 26.74 15.55
N GLY A 279 -14.19 27.90 15.64
CA GLY A 279 -13.69 29.28 15.51
C GLY A 279 -12.32 29.55 14.92
N TRP A 280 -12.31 30.23 13.77
CA TRP A 280 -11.19 31.09 13.37
C TRP A 280 -11.01 32.20 14.41
N GLY A 281 -10.07 32.00 15.33
CA GLY A 281 -9.61 32.99 16.30
C GLY A 281 -8.21 32.61 16.76
N GLU A 282 -7.24 33.50 16.55
CA GLU A 282 -5.80 33.32 16.75
C GLU A 282 -5.04 32.45 15.73
N ALA A 283 -5.04 32.89 14.47
CA ALA A 283 -3.90 32.66 13.59
C ALA A 283 -2.67 33.41 14.16
N LYS A 284 -2.01 32.84 15.18
CA LYS A 284 -0.67 33.27 15.62
C LYS A 284 0.28 33.07 14.44
N ARG A 285 0.67 34.21 13.85
CA ARG A 285 1.80 34.43 12.93
C ARG A 285 2.59 33.16 12.63
N VAL A 286 2.39 32.63 11.43
CA VAL A 286 3.30 31.65 10.82
C VAL A 286 4.67 32.31 10.70
N SER A 287 5.53 32.09 11.70
CA SER A 287 6.97 32.30 11.49
C SER A 287 7.40 31.22 10.51
N LEU A 288 7.76 31.65 9.30
CA LEU A 288 8.10 30.73 8.21
C LEU A 288 9.24 29.77 8.57
N TRP A 289 10.03 30.06 9.61
CA TRP A 289 10.86 29.07 10.30
C TRP A 289 11.50 29.63 11.59
N ARG A 290 11.39 28.90 12.71
CA ARG A 290 12.40 28.79 13.77
C ARG A 290 12.28 27.39 14.38
N ALA A 291 13.39 26.66 14.46
CA ALA A 291 13.42 25.29 14.93
C ALA A 291 12.97 25.17 16.40
N PRO A 292 12.09 24.23 16.77
CA PRO A 292 11.64 24.07 18.16
C PRO A 292 12.67 23.40 19.11
N LEU A 293 13.82 22.98 18.58
CA LEU A 293 14.94 22.27 19.25
C LEU A 293 16.28 22.60 18.58
N ALA A 294 16.63 23.89 18.46
CA ALA A 294 17.91 24.30 17.85
C ALA A 294 19.16 23.76 18.59
N ASP A 295 19.00 23.37 19.86
CA ASP A 295 20.10 23.07 20.79
C ASP A 295 20.50 21.58 20.86
N TYR A 296 19.93 20.71 20.00
CA TYR A 296 20.21 19.26 19.98
C TYR A 296 21.20 18.82 18.87
N ALA A 297 21.81 19.77 18.16
CA ALA A 297 22.94 19.46 17.28
C ALA A 297 24.15 19.07 18.15
N PRO A 298 24.85 17.96 17.85
CA PRO A 298 26.10 17.65 18.53
C PRO A 298 27.06 18.85 18.37
N ALA A 299 27.61 19.36 19.48
CA ALA A 299 28.34 20.63 19.51
C ALA A 299 29.54 20.71 18.53
N PHE A 300 29.97 19.58 17.97
CA PHE A 300 31.05 19.47 16.99
C PHE A 300 30.60 19.64 15.53
N ILE A 301 29.30 19.76 15.24
CA ILE A 301 28.79 19.96 13.86
C ILE A 301 28.33 21.43 13.71
N PRO A 302 29.12 22.29 13.04
CA PRO A 302 28.83 23.72 12.93
C PRO A 302 27.63 24.03 12.01
N ASN A 303 27.20 23.07 11.17
CA ASN A 303 26.00 23.23 10.35
C ASN A 303 24.77 22.61 11.06
N PRO A 304 23.80 23.42 11.52
CA PRO A 304 22.62 22.93 12.24
C PRO A 304 21.77 21.94 11.45
N PHE A 305 21.75 22.08 10.11
CA PHE A 305 21.03 21.17 9.22
C PHE A 305 21.69 19.79 9.16
N VAL A 306 23.03 19.74 9.12
CA VAL A 306 23.81 18.50 9.14
C VAL A 306 23.76 17.85 10.52
N GLY A 307 23.85 18.63 11.59
CA GLY A 307 23.71 18.15 12.97
C GLY A 307 22.35 17.51 13.23
N TYR A 308 21.28 18.15 12.72
CA TYR A 308 19.93 17.60 12.73
C TYR A 308 19.80 16.30 11.91
N PHE A 309 20.34 16.29 10.69
CA PHE A 309 20.32 15.12 9.81
C PHE A 309 21.01 13.91 10.44
N VAL A 310 22.20 14.13 11.02
CA VAL A 310 22.96 13.09 11.72
C VAL A 310 22.23 12.63 12.98
N SER A 311 21.66 13.54 13.77
CA SER A 311 20.91 13.22 14.98
C SER A 311 19.62 12.43 14.68
N ALA A 312 18.89 12.78 13.63
CA ALA A 312 17.71 12.03 13.17
C ALA A 312 18.07 10.62 12.66
N MET A 313 19.19 10.48 11.93
CA MET A 313 19.70 9.17 11.49
C MET A 313 20.16 8.30 12.67
N VAL A 314 20.83 8.90 13.65
CA VAL A 314 21.27 8.20 14.87
C VAL A 314 20.06 7.81 15.73
N GLY A 315 19.10 8.71 15.95
CA GLY A 315 17.87 8.43 16.70
C GLY A 315 17.03 7.32 16.05
N ALA A 316 16.85 7.38 14.73
CA ALA A 316 16.22 6.30 13.97
C ALA A 316 17.01 4.98 14.06
N GLY A 317 18.34 5.04 13.97
CA GLY A 317 19.22 3.88 14.12
C GLY A 317 19.15 3.26 15.50
N VAL A 318 19.06 4.06 16.57
CA VAL A 318 18.90 3.60 17.95
C VAL A 318 17.53 2.96 18.16
N VAL A 319 16.45 3.54 17.62
CA VAL A 319 15.11 2.94 17.68
C VAL A 319 15.07 1.60 16.95
N VAL A 320 15.68 1.50 15.77
CA VAL A 320 15.81 0.25 15.02
C VAL A 320 16.68 -0.76 15.77
N ALA A 321 17.78 -0.32 16.39
CA ALA A 321 18.65 -1.18 17.19
C ALA A 321 17.97 -1.67 18.47
N LEU A 322 17.15 -0.84 19.13
CA LEU A 322 16.34 -1.23 20.28
C LEU A 322 15.23 -2.20 19.87
N ALA A 323 14.50 -1.93 18.79
CA ALA A 323 13.50 -2.84 18.25
C ALA A 323 14.14 -4.19 17.88
N TRP A 324 15.33 -4.16 17.27
CA TRP A 324 16.12 -5.34 16.97
C TRP A 324 16.58 -6.06 18.24
N LEU A 325 17.06 -5.36 19.28
CA LEU A 325 17.48 -5.93 20.56
C LEU A 325 16.30 -6.54 21.34
N VAL A 326 15.15 -5.88 21.37
CA VAL A 326 13.91 -6.39 21.97
C VAL A 326 13.44 -7.63 21.22
N SER A 327 13.50 -7.63 19.87
CA SER A 327 13.24 -8.84 19.09
C SER A 327 14.28 -9.94 19.36
N ARG A 328 15.53 -9.57 19.66
CA ARG A 328 16.59 -10.53 19.97
C ARG A 328 16.49 -11.07 21.38
N ALA A 329 15.97 -10.30 22.34
CA ALA A 329 15.74 -10.73 23.72
C ALA A 329 14.46 -11.57 23.85
N ALA A 330 13.35 -11.13 23.25
CA ALA A 330 12.08 -11.86 23.26
C ALA A 330 12.11 -13.18 22.45
N PHE A 331 13.02 -13.29 21.48
CA PHE A 331 13.15 -14.47 20.61
C PHE A 331 14.53 -15.16 20.66
N GLY A 332 15.44 -14.71 21.53
CA GLY A 332 16.86 -15.11 21.55
C GLY A 332 17.12 -16.49 22.16
N GLU A 333 16.41 -16.86 23.22
CA GLU A 333 16.63 -18.13 23.90
C GLU A 333 16.22 -19.34 23.03
N ARG A 334 15.25 -19.17 22.13
CA ARG A 334 14.85 -20.22 21.18
C ARG A 334 15.83 -20.41 20.02
N ARG A 335 16.70 -19.44 19.74
CA ARG A 335 17.67 -19.48 18.64
C ARG A 335 18.94 -20.24 19.01
N ARG A 336 19.31 -20.29 20.29
CA ARG A 336 20.51 -21.02 20.77
C ARG A 336 20.34 -22.55 20.77
N ARG A 337 19.10 -23.07 20.85
CA ARG A 337 18.82 -24.52 20.80
C ARG A 337 18.62 -25.08 19.39
N ALA A 338 18.47 -24.22 18.37
CA ALA A 338 18.35 -24.64 16.97
C ALA A 338 19.58 -24.14 16.20
N GLY A 339 20.57 -25.01 16.02
CA GLY A 339 21.78 -24.77 15.23
C GLY A 339 21.51 -24.60 13.73
N GLY A 340 20.66 -23.64 13.35
CA GLY A 340 20.29 -23.35 11.97
C GLY A 340 21.00 -22.10 11.47
N GLN A 341 21.81 -22.27 10.42
CA GLN A 341 22.44 -21.19 9.65
C GLN A 341 21.43 -20.08 9.33
N SER A 342 21.85 -18.81 9.50
CA SER A 342 21.05 -17.65 9.14
C SER A 342 20.66 -17.72 7.66
N ALA A 343 19.38 -17.90 7.39
CA ALA A 343 18.86 -17.92 6.03
C ALA A 343 19.22 -16.62 5.29
N SER A 344 19.70 -16.72 4.05
CA SER A 344 19.96 -15.56 3.19
C SER A 344 18.68 -14.73 3.00
N PHE A 345 18.79 -13.41 2.77
CA PHE A 345 17.64 -12.52 2.44
C PHE A 345 16.76 -13.13 1.33
N MET A 346 17.39 -13.83 0.39
CA MET A 346 16.73 -14.58 -0.68
C MET A 346 15.91 -15.77 -0.17
N GLU A 347 16.42 -16.52 0.80
CA GLU A 347 15.68 -17.63 1.43
C GLU A 347 14.53 -17.14 2.30
N ALA A 348 14.69 -15.98 2.96
CA ALA A 348 13.60 -15.32 3.67
C ALA A 348 12.51 -14.83 2.69
N THR A 349 12.91 -14.40 1.49
CA THR A 349 11.98 -14.03 0.41
C THR A 349 11.22 -15.26 -0.08
N VAL A 350 11.93 -16.31 -0.51
CA VAL A 350 11.34 -17.57 -1.03
C VAL A 350 10.44 -18.28 -0.01
N ARG A 351 10.87 -18.41 1.25
CA ARG A 351 10.00 -18.94 2.31
C ARG A 351 8.79 -18.07 2.58
N GLY A 352 8.96 -16.75 2.46
CA GLY A 352 7.85 -15.81 2.52
C GLY A 352 6.85 -16.03 1.40
N LEU A 353 7.29 -16.36 0.18
CA LEU A 353 6.41 -16.64 -0.96
C LEU A 353 5.64 -17.97 -0.83
N LEU A 354 6.30 -19.03 -0.33
CA LEU A 354 5.63 -20.30 -0.02
C LEU A 354 4.52 -20.14 1.02
N ASP A 355 4.77 -19.29 2.02
CA ASP A 355 3.78 -18.96 3.06
C ASP A 355 2.57 -18.23 2.46
N ILE A 356 2.72 -17.46 1.37
CA ILE A 356 1.60 -16.78 0.69
C ILE A 356 0.63 -17.80 0.07
N VAL A 357 1.16 -18.76 -0.67
CA VAL A 357 0.36 -19.79 -1.35
C VAL A 357 -0.31 -20.73 -0.34
N GLU A 358 0.42 -21.12 0.71
CA GLU A 358 -0.12 -21.94 1.80
C GLU A 358 -1.27 -21.22 2.52
N ARG A 359 -1.15 -19.89 2.72
CA ARG A 359 -2.20 -19.08 3.36
C ARG A 359 -3.46 -18.95 2.52
N SER A 360 -3.35 -18.83 1.20
CA SER A 360 -4.54 -18.78 0.35
C SER A 360 -5.34 -20.07 0.39
N ILE A 361 -4.66 -21.22 0.41
CA ILE A 361 -5.32 -22.53 0.51
C ILE A 361 -5.98 -22.67 1.89
N PHE A 362 -5.28 -22.29 2.96
CA PHE A 362 -5.84 -22.33 4.32
C PHE A 362 -7.07 -21.42 4.49
N ALA A 363 -7.07 -20.25 3.84
CA ALA A 363 -8.21 -19.33 3.85
C ALA A 363 -9.43 -19.94 3.14
N GLU A 364 -9.23 -20.64 2.02
CA GLU A 364 -10.30 -21.34 1.31
C GLU A 364 -10.89 -22.49 2.14
N ASP A 365 -10.06 -23.30 2.80
CA ASP A 365 -10.52 -24.39 3.67
C ASP A 365 -11.33 -23.88 4.87
N MET A 366 -10.84 -22.82 5.53
CA MET A 366 -11.52 -22.20 6.66
C MET A 366 -12.85 -21.55 6.26
N ALA A 367 -12.91 -20.94 5.08
CA ALA A 367 -14.13 -20.33 4.57
C ALA A 367 -15.22 -21.35 4.22
N GLY A 368 -14.84 -22.61 3.96
CA GLY A 368 -15.76 -23.73 3.80
C GLY A 368 -16.33 -24.31 5.10
N SER A 369 -15.83 -23.89 6.27
CA SER A 369 -16.22 -24.44 7.57
C SER A 369 -17.53 -23.86 8.14
N MET A 370 -18.19 -24.61 9.04
CA MET A 370 -19.43 -24.19 9.71
C MET A 370 -19.15 -23.29 10.92
N GLY A 371 -18.91 -21.99 10.69
CA GLY A 371 -18.78 -20.94 11.71
C GLY A 371 -19.80 -19.80 11.56
N PHE A 372 -19.83 -18.86 12.51
CA PHE A 372 -20.80 -17.75 12.55
C PHE A 372 -20.75 -16.88 11.28
N LEU A 373 -19.61 -16.26 10.99
CA LEU A 373 -19.47 -15.42 9.81
C LEU A 373 -19.55 -16.23 8.51
N GLN A 374 -19.06 -17.45 8.48
CA GLN A 374 -19.04 -18.30 7.27
C GLN A 374 -20.44 -18.53 6.68
N ARG A 375 -21.49 -18.54 7.51
CA ARG A 375 -22.89 -18.75 7.11
C ARG A 375 -23.55 -17.57 6.39
N LEU A 376 -22.98 -16.36 6.52
CA LEU A 376 -23.58 -15.15 5.98
C LEU A 376 -23.26 -14.97 4.50
N ASP A 377 -24.13 -14.24 3.80
CA ASP A 377 -23.81 -13.80 2.44
C ASP A 377 -22.55 -12.89 2.44
N PRO A 378 -21.61 -13.09 1.49
CA PRO A 378 -20.41 -12.27 1.33
C PRO A 378 -20.67 -10.76 1.31
N ARG A 379 -21.81 -10.31 0.77
CA ARG A 379 -22.16 -8.88 0.64
C ARG A 379 -22.42 -8.26 2.02
N VAL A 380 -23.11 -8.97 2.89
CA VAL A 380 -23.40 -8.52 4.26
C VAL A 380 -22.15 -8.52 5.11
N LYS A 381 -21.29 -9.55 4.99
CA LYS A 381 -19.98 -9.58 5.65
C LYS A 381 -19.11 -8.41 5.22
N LEU A 382 -19.01 -8.17 3.91
CA LEU A 382 -18.21 -7.08 3.37
C LEU A 382 -18.72 -5.72 3.88
N ALA A 383 -20.04 -5.47 3.83
CA ALA A 383 -20.62 -4.23 4.35
C ALA A 383 -20.39 -4.09 5.86
N GLY A 384 -20.75 -5.09 6.66
CA GLY A 384 -20.67 -5.03 8.12
C GLY A 384 -19.24 -4.86 8.65
N LEU A 385 -18.28 -5.62 8.11
CA LEU A 385 -16.87 -5.51 8.51
C LEU A 385 -16.24 -4.20 8.01
N ALA A 386 -16.62 -3.70 6.82
CA ALA A 386 -16.21 -2.37 6.36
C ALA A 386 -16.76 -1.26 7.27
N THR A 387 -18.01 -1.38 7.73
CA THR A 387 -18.58 -0.45 8.72
C THR A 387 -17.84 -0.52 10.05
N LEU A 388 -17.47 -1.72 10.53
CA LEU A 388 -16.67 -1.87 11.75
C LEU A 388 -15.32 -1.17 11.63
N ILE A 389 -14.63 -1.35 10.50
CA ILE A 389 -13.37 -0.65 10.21
C ILE A 389 -13.59 0.87 10.21
N ALA A 390 -14.64 1.38 9.57
CA ALA A 390 -14.96 2.81 9.55
C ALA A 390 -15.21 3.36 10.96
N CYS A 391 -15.94 2.62 11.81
CA CYS A 391 -16.15 2.98 13.22
C CYS A 391 -14.83 3.01 13.99
N ALA A 392 -13.96 2.01 13.83
CA ALA A 392 -12.66 1.96 14.51
C ALA A 392 -11.81 3.20 14.22
N VAL A 393 -11.83 3.69 12.97
CA VAL A 393 -11.07 4.89 12.59
C VAL A 393 -11.75 6.18 13.09
N ALA A 394 -13.07 6.21 13.21
CA ALA A 394 -13.81 7.40 13.65
C ALA A 394 -13.82 7.64 15.17
N ILE A 395 -13.71 6.59 15.99
CA ILE A 395 -13.77 6.68 17.46
C ILE A 395 -12.65 7.58 18.02
N ARG A 396 -13.02 8.51 18.91
CA ARG A 396 -12.09 9.43 19.60
C ARG A 396 -11.84 9.07 21.06
N ARG A 397 -12.44 7.99 21.58
CA ARG A 397 -12.32 7.52 22.97
C ARG A 397 -11.64 6.15 23.04
N VAL A 398 -10.53 6.04 23.78
CA VAL A 398 -9.71 4.82 23.85
C VAL A 398 -10.51 3.59 24.33
N TRP A 399 -11.33 3.75 25.36
CA TRP A 399 -12.10 2.64 25.94
C TRP A 399 -13.12 2.05 24.96
N MET A 400 -13.74 2.89 24.13
CA MET A 400 -14.68 2.44 23.08
C MET A 400 -13.98 1.69 21.97
N LEU A 401 -12.78 2.13 21.61
CA LEU A 401 -11.95 1.42 20.65
C LEU A 401 -11.52 0.05 21.19
N GLY A 402 -11.19 -0.04 22.49
CA GLY A 402 -10.95 -1.31 23.18
C GLY A 402 -12.18 -2.23 23.21
N ALA A 403 -13.37 -1.66 23.42
CA ALA A 403 -14.63 -2.40 23.35
C ALA A 403 -14.90 -2.94 21.93
N LEU A 404 -14.67 -2.12 20.90
CA LEU A 404 -14.82 -2.53 19.50
C LEU A 404 -13.83 -3.64 19.11
N PHE A 405 -12.57 -3.53 19.55
CA PHE A 405 -11.57 -4.58 19.38
C PHE A 405 -11.99 -5.90 20.05
N SER A 406 -12.59 -5.81 21.24
CA SER A 406 -13.11 -6.98 21.97
C SER A 406 -14.29 -7.63 21.24
N ILE A 407 -15.19 -6.82 20.66
CA ILE A 407 -16.31 -7.31 19.83
C ILE A 407 -15.79 -8.03 18.58
N ALA A 408 -14.84 -7.44 17.84
CA ALA A 408 -14.23 -8.10 16.69
C ALA A 408 -13.57 -9.44 17.10
N THR A 409 -12.80 -9.43 18.20
CA THR A 409 -12.19 -10.66 18.73
C THR A 409 -13.22 -11.73 19.09
N ALA A 410 -14.35 -11.35 19.68
CA ALA A 410 -15.44 -12.27 19.99
C ALA A 410 -16.07 -12.83 18.69
N MET A 411 -16.30 -11.99 17.68
CA MET A 411 -16.80 -12.43 16.37
C MET A 411 -15.88 -13.45 15.70
N ALA A 412 -14.55 -13.23 15.76
CA ALA A 412 -13.57 -14.20 15.29
C ALA A 412 -13.65 -15.53 16.03
N ALA A 413 -13.80 -15.50 17.37
CA ALA A 413 -13.94 -16.70 18.19
C ALA A 413 -15.22 -17.49 17.85
N PHE A 414 -16.37 -16.81 17.70
CA PHE A 414 -17.63 -17.43 17.27
C PHE A 414 -17.58 -17.95 15.82
N SER A 415 -16.70 -17.37 15.00
CA SER A 415 -16.41 -17.84 13.64
C SER A 415 -15.39 -18.98 13.61
N LYS A 416 -15.04 -19.55 14.78
CA LYS A 416 -14.08 -20.65 14.96
C LYS A 416 -12.68 -20.32 14.43
N ILE A 417 -12.33 -19.04 14.34
CA ILE A 417 -10.99 -18.60 13.98
C ILE A 417 -10.11 -18.75 15.24
N SER A 418 -8.98 -19.44 15.10
CA SER A 418 -8.06 -19.62 16.23
C SER A 418 -7.45 -18.28 16.66
N LEU A 419 -7.79 -17.81 17.86
CA LEU A 419 -7.24 -16.57 18.44
C LEU A 419 -5.71 -16.62 18.55
N ARG A 420 -5.13 -17.81 18.77
CA ARG A 420 -3.67 -18.01 18.77
C ARG A 420 -3.06 -17.74 17.40
N GLN A 421 -3.74 -18.17 16.32
CA GLN A 421 -3.29 -17.87 14.96
C GLN A 421 -3.45 -16.38 14.65
N MET A 422 -4.57 -15.78 15.05
CA MET A 422 -4.81 -14.35 14.87
C MET A 422 -3.78 -13.48 15.61
N ALA A 423 -3.46 -13.82 16.85
CA ALA A 423 -2.41 -13.14 17.61
C ALA A 423 -1.04 -13.22 16.91
N ARG A 424 -0.67 -14.41 16.41
CA ARG A 424 0.62 -14.62 15.73
C ARG A 424 0.70 -14.02 14.33
N ARG A 425 -0.43 -13.99 13.60
CA ARG A 425 -0.48 -13.61 12.18
C ARG A 425 -0.89 -12.16 11.96
N VAL A 426 -1.66 -11.58 12.87
CA VAL A 426 -2.23 -10.23 12.73
C VAL A 426 -1.77 -9.34 13.87
N TRP A 427 -2.11 -9.67 15.11
CA TRP A 427 -1.91 -8.72 16.23
C TRP A 427 -0.44 -8.46 16.54
N LEU A 428 0.42 -9.48 16.59
CA LEU A 428 1.85 -9.30 16.85
C LEU A 428 2.55 -8.52 15.73
N PRO A 429 2.36 -8.84 14.43
CA PRO A 429 2.90 -8.01 13.35
C PRO A 429 2.39 -6.57 13.37
N VAL A 430 1.08 -6.37 13.55
CA VAL A 430 0.47 -5.03 13.59
C VAL A 430 0.98 -4.25 14.80
N ALA A 431 0.94 -4.83 16.00
CA ALA A 431 1.47 -4.18 17.21
C ALA A 431 2.97 -3.92 17.12
N GLY A 432 3.75 -4.82 16.51
CA GLY A 432 5.18 -4.62 16.30
C GLY A 432 5.47 -3.49 15.33
N PHE A 433 4.79 -3.47 14.18
CA PHE A 433 4.97 -2.42 13.17
C PHE A 433 4.42 -1.08 13.65
N THR A 434 3.14 -1.01 13.99
CA THR A 434 2.46 0.20 14.47
C THR A 434 3.07 0.68 15.77
N GLY A 435 3.48 -0.23 16.66
CA GLY A 435 4.20 0.10 17.89
C GLY A 435 5.59 0.67 17.63
N SER A 436 6.35 0.17 16.65
CA SER A 436 7.65 0.76 16.29
C SER A 436 7.52 2.19 15.77
N ILE A 437 6.42 2.49 15.08
CA ILE A 437 6.10 3.83 14.61
C ILE A 437 5.57 4.71 15.74
N ALA A 438 4.79 4.15 16.66
CA ALA A 438 4.19 4.87 17.77
C ALA A 438 5.16 5.12 18.94
N LEU A 439 6.19 4.28 19.11
CA LEU A 439 7.10 4.33 20.24
C LEU A 439 7.84 5.68 20.34
N PRO A 440 8.42 6.25 19.27
CA PRO A 440 9.03 7.57 19.36
C PRO A 440 8.01 8.66 19.72
N ALA A 441 6.73 8.50 19.37
CA ALA A 441 5.69 9.46 19.73
C ALA A 441 5.49 9.58 21.24
N VAL A 442 5.76 8.52 22.02
CA VAL A 442 5.72 8.55 23.49
C VAL A 442 6.69 9.57 24.08
N PHE A 443 7.81 9.82 23.38
CA PHE A 443 8.87 10.74 23.83
C PHE A 443 8.87 12.07 23.08
N LEU A 444 8.41 12.08 21.83
CA LEU A 444 8.44 13.26 20.95
C LEU A 444 7.19 14.14 21.06
N VAL A 445 6.04 13.56 21.43
CA VAL A 445 4.80 14.33 21.62
C VAL A 445 4.90 15.08 22.95
N ARG A 446 4.72 16.40 22.90
CA ARG A 446 4.75 17.26 24.08
C ARG A 446 3.47 17.08 24.90
N GLY A 447 3.61 17.07 26.23
CA GLY A 447 2.50 16.81 27.12
C GLY A 447 2.93 16.65 28.58
N GLN A 448 2.00 16.20 29.43
CA GLN A 448 2.26 15.89 30.83
C GLN A 448 3.28 14.75 30.95
N ILE A 449 4.31 14.97 31.76
CA ILE A 449 5.41 14.02 31.95
C ILE A 449 4.92 12.83 32.79
N LEU A 450 4.92 11.64 32.19
CA LEU A 450 4.64 10.38 32.88
C LEU A 450 5.90 9.84 33.57
N PHE A 451 7.05 9.87 32.88
CA PHE A 451 8.33 9.41 33.42
C PHE A 451 9.49 10.21 32.81
N ARG A 452 10.41 10.66 33.68
CA ARG A 452 11.65 11.35 33.24
C ARG A 452 12.72 10.31 32.95
N THR A 453 13.16 10.21 31.69
CA THR A 453 14.33 9.39 31.38
C THR A 453 15.62 10.13 31.78
N PRO A 454 16.72 9.42 32.05
CA PRO A 454 18.02 10.03 32.34
C PRO A 454 18.66 10.73 31.12
N LEU A 455 18.05 10.60 29.93
CA LEU A 455 18.50 11.28 28.72
C LEU A 455 17.91 12.70 28.65
N PRO A 456 18.73 13.75 28.43
CA PRO A 456 18.25 15.12 28.40
C PRO A 456 17.13 15.29 27.35
N GLY A 457 16.02 15.91 27.78
CA GLY A 457 14.85 16.27 26.96
C GLY A 457 14.02 15.11 26.39
N MET A 458 14.34 13.85 26.69
CA MET A 458 13.46 12.72 26.38
C MET A 458 12.64 12.36 27.62
N HIS A 459 11.40 12.83 27.65
CA HIS A 459 10.46 12.49 28.70
C HIS A 459 9.28 11.76 28.08
N ALA A 460 8.90 10.64 28.68
CA ALA A 460 7.69 9.94 28.26
C ALA A 460 6.48 10.77 28.68
N THR A 461 5.59 11.10 27.74
CA THR A 461 4.39 11.91 28.01
C THR A 461 3.12 11.06 27.99
N VAL A 462 2.12 11.47 28.78
CA VAL A 462 0.80 10.84 28.82
C VAL A 462 0.13 10.92 27.44
N GLU A 463 0.27 12.05 26.77
CA GLU A 463 -0.28 12.36 25.47
C GLU A 463 0.38 11.52 24.37
N GLY A 464 1.71 11.36 24.43
CA GLY A 464 2.44 10.47 23.53
C GLY A 464 2.04 9.01 23.72
N ALA A 465 1.93 8.55 24.98
CA ALA A 465 1.45 7.20 25.30
C ALA A 465 0.01 6.96 24.83
N THR A 466 -0.88 7.94 25.05
CA THR A 466 -2.28 7.88 24.61
C THR A 466 -2.38 7.80 23.09
N SER A 467 -1.60 8.61 22.38
CA SER A 467 -1.50 8.57 20.91
C SER A 467 -1.03 7.20 20.40
N ALA A 468 -0.04 6.61 21.09
CA ALA A 468 0.46 5.29 20.75
C ALA A 468 -0.60 4.19 20.94
N VAL A 469 -1.34 4.22 22.05
CA VAL A 469 -2.43 3.27 22.32
C VAL A 469 -3.54 3.40 21.27
N PHE A 470 -3.94 4.63 20.93
CA PHE A 470 -4.88 4.90 19.86
C PHE A 470 -4.45 4.28 18.54
N LEU A 471 -3.20 4.51 18.13
CA LEU A 471 -2.68 4.00 16.86
C LEU A 471 -2.70 2.46 16.81
N ILE A 472 -2.20 1.82 17.87
CA ILE A 472 -2.10 0.36 17.96
C ILE A 472 -3.49 -0.28 17.96
N LEU A 473 -4.41 0.22 18.78
CA LEU A 473 -5.76 -0.36 18.87
C LEU A 473 -6.56 -0.16 17.57
N ARG A 474 -6.42 0.99 16.88
CA ARG A 474 -7.11 1.22 15.60
C ARG A 474 -6.61 0.27 14.53
N ALA A 475 -5.29 0.20 14.36
CA ALA A 475 -4.66 -0.70 13.40
C ALA A 475 -5.01 -2.17 13.70
N ALA A 476 -4.96 -2.57 14.98
CA ALA A 476 -5.30 -3.94 15.39
C ALA A 476 -6.76 -4.29 15.13
N THR A 477 -7.69 -3.37 15.41
CA THR A 477 -9.13 -3.57 15.16
C THR A 477 -9.43 -3.68 13.67
N ALA A 478 -8.90 -2.76 12.87
CA ALA A 478 -9.10 -2.77 11.42
C ALA A 478 -8.51 -4.03 10.78
N ALA A 479 -7.29 -4.41 11.16
CA ALA A 479 -6.64 -5.62 10.67
C ALA A 479 -7.36 -6.90 11.11
N THR A 480 -7.98 -6.92 12.30
CA THR A 480 -8.80 -8.05 12.76
C THR A 480 -10.03 -8.24 11.88
N ALA A 481 -10.78 -7.17 11.62
CA ALA A 481 -11.95 -7.23 10.73
C ALA A 481 -11.58 -7.58 9.27
N ALA A 482 -10.47 -7.05 8.76
CA ALA A 482 -9.95 -7.41 7.44
C ALA A 482 -9.60 -8.91 7.37
N TYR A 483 -8.91 -9.43 8.39
CA TYR A 483 -8.55 -10.84 8.47
C TYR A 483 -9.76 -11.75 8.58
N GLU A 484 -10.78 -11.38 9.38
CA GLU A 484 -12.05 -12.10 9.45
C GLU A 484 -12.72 -12.21 8.09
N LEU A 485 -12.73 -11.14 7.30
CA LEU A 485 -13.32 -11.15 5.96
C LEU A 485 -12.64 -12.18 5.05
N VAL A 486 -11.31 -12.20 5.02
CA VAL A 486 -10.51 -13.09 4.17
C VAL A 486 -10.59 -14.55 4.62
N MET A 487 -10.61 -14.81 5.94
CA MET A 487 -10.65 -16.18 6.46
C MET A 487 -12.06 -16.82 6.44
N THR A 488 -13.12 -16.03 6.31
CA THR A 488 -14.52 -16.52 6.40
C THR A 488 -15.26 -16.47 5.07
N THR A 489 -14.64 -15.92 4.03
CA THR A 489 -15.26 -15.74 2.71
C THR A 489 -14.27 -16.10 1.61
N PRO A 490 -14.58 -17.08 0.73
CA PRO A 490 -13.71 -17.43 -0.38
C PRO A 490 -13.46 -16.22 -1.31
N TRP A 491 -12.24 -16.11 -1.84
CA TRP A 491 -11.81 -14.93 -2.63
C TRP A 491 -12.71 -14.68 -3.85
N ASN A 492 -13.05 -15.74 -4.58
CA ASN A 492 -13.96 -15.67 -5.72
C ASN A 492 -15.34 -15.11 -5.35
N ARG A 493 -15.87 -15.46 -4.17
CA ARG A 493 -17.15 -14.96 -3.65
C ARG A 493 -17.04 -13.51 -3.17
N LEU A 494 -15.93 -13.14 -2.55
CA LEU A 494 -15.65 -11.76 -2.13
C LEU A 494 -15.60 -10.82 -3.34
N LEU A 495 -14.85 -11.19 -4.38
CA LEU A 495 -14.75 -10.39 -5.61
C LEU A 495 -16.09 -10.27 -6.34
N ARG A 496 -16.90 -11.33 -6.34
CA ARG A 496 -18.27 -11.27 -6.87
C ARG A 496 -19.16 -10.35 -6.05
N ALA A 497 -19.01 -10.33 -4.72
CA ALA A 497 -19.78 -9.42 -3.86
C ALA A 497 -19.55 -7.94 -4.24
N LEU A 498 -18.36 -7.58 -4.71
CA LEU A 498 -18.06 -6.22 -5.20
C LEU A 498 -18.98 -5.79 -6.35
N ARG A 499 -19.50 -6.71 -7.17
CA ARG A 499 -20.44 -6.39 -8.27
C ARG A 499 -21.74 -5.78 -7.73
N TRP A 500 -22.18 -6.21 -6.54
CA TRP A 500 -23.36 -5.65 -5.89
C TRP A 500 -23.14 -4.18 -5.50
N PHE A 501 -21.90 -3.82 -5.14
CA PHE A 501 -21.48 -2.44 -4.88
C PHE A 501 -21.17 -1.63 -6.16
N ARG A 502 -21.72 -2.04 -7.32
CA ARG A 502 -21.54 -1.40 -8.64
C ARG A 502 -20.10 -1.43 -9.18
N ALA A 503 -19.24 -2.31 -8.68
CA ALA A 503 -17.93 -2.51 -9.30
C ALA A 503 -18.09 -3.04 -10.74
N PRO A 504 -17.41 -2.44 -11.74
CA PRO A 504 -17.46 -2.94 -13.11
C PRO A 504 -16.95 -4.38 -13.22
N VAL A 505 -17.61 -5.21 -14.03
CA VAL A 505 -17.22 -6.63 -14.25
C VAL A 505 -15.76 -6.74 -14.69
N VAL A 506 -15.30 -5.82 -15.55
CA VAL A 506 -13.90 -5.76 -16.01
C VAL A 506 -12.93 -5.67 -14.83
N LEU A 507 -13.23 -4.85 -13.82
CA LEU A 507 -12.37 -4.71 -12.65
C LEU A 507 -12.30 -6.01 -11.86
N VAL A 508 -13.44 -6.68 -11.67
CA VAL A 508 -13.53 -7.97 -10.97
C VAL A 508 -12.70 -9.04 -11.68
N VAL A 509 -12.82 -9.13 -13.01
CA VAL A 509 -12.05 -10.08 -13.83
C VAL A 509 -10.56 -9.77 -13.77
N VAL A 510 -10.16 -8.50 -13.85
CA VAL A 510 -8.75 -8.10 -13.77
C VAL A 510 -8.18 -8.43 -12.38
N ILE A 511 -8.90 -8.14 -11.29
CA ILE A 511 -8.44 -8.48 -9.93
C ILE A 511 -8.32 -10.01 -9.78
N GLU A 512 -9.31 -10.77 -10.25
CA GLU A 512 -9.28 -12.24 -10.19
C GLU A 512 -8.10 -12.80 -10.98
N THR A 513 -7.88 -12.28 -12.19
CA THR A 513 -6.80 -12.75 -13.06
C THR A 513 -5.43 -12.33 -12.50
N ALA A 514 -5.29 -11.10 -12.01
CA ALA A 514 -4.08 -10.61 -11.35
C ALA A 514 -3.73 -11.47 -10.13
N TYR A 515 -4.71 -11.84 -9.31
CA TYR A 515 -4.51 -12.74 -8.19
C TYR A 515 -3.96 -14.11 -8.62
N ARG A 516 -4.52 -14.73 -9.66
CA ARG A 516 -3.99 -15.99 -10.22
C ARG A 516 -2.56 -15.82 -10.73
N TYR A 517 -2.29 -14.71 -11.41
CA TYR A 517 -0.97 -14.41 -11.97
C TYR A 517 0.09 -14.13 -10.91
N ILE A 518 -0.28 -13.54 -9.77
CA ILE A 518 0.63 -13.40 -8.62
C ILE A 518 1.14 -14.79 -8.24
N SER A 519 0.26 -15.77 -8.00
CA SER A 519 0.66 -17.13 -7.65
C SER A 519 1.59 -17.77 -8.70
N VAL A 520 1.28 -17.60 -9.99
CA VAL A 520 2.10 -18.13 -11.09
C VAL A 520 3.48 -17.46 -11.15
N LEU A 521 3.55 -16.14 -11.03
CA LEU A 521 4.82 -15.40 -11.03
C LEU A 521 5.66 -15.71 -9.79
N LEU A 522 5.02 -15.90 -8.64
CA LEU A 522 5.70 -16.30 -7.41
C LEU A 522 6.29 -17.70 -7.54
N GLN A 523 5.56 -18.66 -8.11
CA GLN A 523 6.08 -20.00 -8.39
C GLN A 523 7.24 -19.96 -9.39
N ALA A 524 7.13 -19.13 -10.44
CA ALA A 524 8.21 -18.94 -11.39
C ALA A 524 9.46 -18.37 -10.73
N ALA A 525 9.31 -17.33 -9.91
CA ALA A 525 10.41 -16.73 -9.14
C ALA A 525 11.07 -17.77 -8.23
N GLN A 526 10.28 -18.55 -7.50
CA GLN A 526 10.77 -19.60 -6.63
C GLN A 526 11.56 -20.66 -7.40
N ASN A 527 11.02 -21.17 -8.51
CA ASN A 527 11.69 -22.18 -9.33
C ASN A 527 13.01 -21.65 -9.90
N MET A 528 13.08 -20.36 -10.25
CA MET A 528 14.33 -19.73 -10.70
C MET A 528 15.38 -19.69 -9.58
N PHE A 529 14.99 -19.29 -8.37
CA PHE A 529 15.90 -19.25 -7.22
C PHE A 529 16.37 -20.65 -6.82
N GLU A 530 15.47 -21.63 -6.74
CA GLU A 530 15.83 -23.02 -6.44
C GLU A 530 16.73 -23.63 -7.53
N SER A 531 16.40 -23.42 -8.81
CA SER A 531 17.25 -23.88 -9.92
C SER A 531 18.65 -23.25 -9.87
N ARG A 532 18.79 -22.00 -9.43
CA ARG A 532 20.10 -21.35 -9.27
C ARG A 532 20.84 -21.90 -8.07
N ARG A 533 20.16 -22.06 -6.92
CA ARG A 533 20.76 -22.63 -5.71
C ARG A 533 21.29 -24.03 -5.94
N ALA A 534 20.58 -24.85 -6.72
CA ALA A 534 21.04 -26.18 -7.12
C ALA A 534 22.33 -26.17 -7.98
N ARG A 535 22.67 -25.04 -8.62
CA ARG A 535 23.86 -24.87 -9.47
C ARG A 535 24.98 -24.09 -8.79
N LEU A 536 24.79 -23.61 -7.56
CA LEU A 536 25.77 -22.79 -6.85
C LEU A 536 26.58 -23.66 -5.88
N VAL A 537 27.91 -23.62 -6.02
CA VAL A 537 28.84 -24.19 -5.04
C VAL A 537 29.36 -23.04 -4.17
N GLY A 538 28.77 -22.87 -2.99
CA GLY A 538 29.14 -21.81 -2.04
C GLY A 538 28.15 -20.65 -1.94
N ARG A 539 28.55 -19.59 -1.21
CA ARG A 539 27.73 -18.37 -1.03
C ARG A 539 28.09 -17.35 -2.11
N LEU A 540 27.06 -16.74 -2.71
CA LEU A 540 27.25 -15.63 -3.64
C LEU A 540 27.75 -14.38 -2.91
N GLU A 541 28.70 -13.68 -3.52
CA GLU A 541 29.12 -12.35 -3.08
C GLU A 541 28.04 -11.30 -3.35
N GLY A 542 28.06 -10.19 -2.60
CA GLY A 542 27.05 -9.13 -2.69
C GLY A 542 26.78 -8.60 -4.11
N PRO A 543 27.80 -8.32 -4.95
CA PRO A 543 27.58 -7.87 -6.33
C PRO A 543 26.83 -8.89 -7.20
N GLU A 544 27.16 -10.17 -7.06
CA GLU A 544 26.51 -11.24 -7.83
C GLU A 544 25.07 -11.48 -7.37
N GLN A 545 24.80 -11.37 -6.06
CA GLN A 545 23.44 -11.41 -5.52
C GLN A 545 22.57 -10.29 -6.12
N ARG A 546 23.10 -9.07 -6.22
CA ARG A 546 22.39 -7.93 -6.82
C ARG A 546 22.12 -8.16 -8.32
N ARG A 547 23.11 -8.67 -9.06
CA ARG A 547 22.95 -9.02 -10.48
C ARG A 547 21.90 -10.10 -10.69
N LEU A 548 21.86 -11.10 -9.81
CA LEU A 548 20.87 -12.18 -9.83
C LEU A 548 19.45 -11.64 -9.55
N ALA A 549 19.29 -10.78 -8.55
CA ALA A 549 18.00 -10.16 -8.25
C ALA A 549 17.49 -9.35 -9.46
N ALA A 550 18.35 -8.53 -10.07
CA ALA A 550 18.00 -7.76 -11.27
C ALA A 550 17.64 -8.67 -12.46
N ALA A 551 18.39 -9.74 -12.69
CA ALA A 551 18.09 -10.73 -13.74
C ALA A 551 16.76 -11.44 -13.50
N THR A 552 16.43 -11.75 -12.24
CA THR A 552 15.16 -12.38 -11.88
C THR A 552 13.98 -11.47 -12.19
N VAL A 553 14.07 -10.18 -11.87
CA VAL A 553 13.05 -9.19 -12.20
C VAL A 553 12.84 -9.10 -13.72
N GLY A 554 13.91 -9.09 -14.51
CA GLY A 554 13.83 -9.07 -15.97
C GLY A 554 13.14 -10.31 -16.55
N VAL A 555 13.48 -11.50 -16.09
CA VAL A 555 12.84 -12.76 -16.55
C VAL A 555 11.38 -12.83 -16.12
N LEU A 556 11.04 -12.35 -14.91
CA LEU A 556 9.65 -12.29 -14.47
C LEU A 556 8.83 -11.35 -15.34
N LEU A 557 9.39 -10.21 -15.77
CA LEU A 557 8.74 -9.32 -16.72
C LEU A 557 8.53 -10.00 -18.09
N ASP A 558 9.55 -10.65 -18.64
CA ASP A 558 9.42 -11.37 -19.92
C ASP A 558 8.36 -12.47 -19.87
N LYS A 559 8.44 -13.32 -18.84
CA LYS A 559 7.43 -14.35 -18.58
C LYS A 559 6.05 -13.74 -18.38
N SER A 560 5.97 -12.53 -17.81
CA SER A 560 4.71 -11.85 -17.63
C SER A 560 4.05 -11.45 -18.96
N LEU A 561 4.87 -10.97 -19.92
CA LEU A 561 4.42 -10.58 -21.25
C LEU A 561 3.99 -11.80 -22.08
N GLN A 562 4.74 -12.90 -22.01
CA GLN A 562 4.41 -14.15 -22.70
C GLN A 562 3.07 -14.72 -22.22
N PHE A 563 2.87 -14.85 -20.90
CA PHE A 563 1.59 -15.30 -20.34
C PHE A 563 0.42 -14.40 -20.71
N SER A 564 0.63 -13.08 -20.80
CA SER A 564 -0.41 -12.17 -21.27
C SER A 564 -0.88 -12.49 -22.69
N VAL A 565 0.02 -12.92 -23.58
CA VAL A 565 -0.31 -13.28 -24.97
C VAL A 565 -1.04 -14.63 -25.01
N GLU A 566 -0.51 -15.64 -24.32
CA GLU A 566 -1.14 -16.97 -24.27
C GLU A 566 -2.58 -16.90 -23.72
N MET A 567 -2.77 -16.14 -22.65
CA MET A 567 -4.08 -16.01 -22.02
C MET A 567 -5.07 -15.23 -22.87
N HIS A 568 -4.59 -14.19 -23.55
CA HIS A 568 -5.40 -13.49 -24.53
C HIS A 568 -5.91 -14.43 -25.63
N THR A 569 -5.02 -15.22 -26.24
CA THR A 569 -5.38 -16.18 -27.28
C THR A 569 -6.35 -17.24 -26.76
N ALA A 570 -6.12 -17.77 -25.55
CA ALA A 570 -7.02 -18.74 -24.93
C ALA A 570 -8.40 -18.15 -24.61
N MET A 571 -8.47 -16.88 -24.18
CA MET A 571 -9.74 -16.18 -23.95
C MET A 571 -10.51 -15.99 -25.25
N GLN A 572 -9.83 -15.58 -26.33
CA GLN A 572 -10.44 -15.45 -27.65
C GLN A 572 -10.96 -16.79 -28.19
N ALA A 573 -10.16 -17.86 -28.06
CA ALA A 573 -10.57 -19.22 -28.46
C ALA A 573 -11.80 -19.73 -27.69
N ARG A 574 -12.01 -19.26 -26.46
CA ARG A 574 -13.19 -19.57 -25.64
C ARG A 574 -14.38 -18.62 -25.89
N GLY A 575 -14.29 -17.75 -26.90
CA GLY A 575 -15.37 -16.83 -27.27
C GLY A 575 -15.54 -15.65 -26.32
N PHE A 576 -14.49 -15.20 -25.64
CA PHE A 576 -14.57 -14.05 -24.74
C PHE A 576 -14.90 -12.76 -25.52
N ARG A 577 -16.09 -12.21 -25.28
CA ARG A 577 -16.59 -10.97 -25.93
C ARG A 577 -16.44 -9.71 -25.06
N GLY A 578 -15.56 -9.74 -24.06
CA GLY A 578 -15.39 -8.62 -23.12
C GLY A 578 -16.24 -8.72 -21.85
N GLU A 579 -17.12 -9.72 -21.75
CA GLU A 579 -17.95 -9.97 -20.57
C GLU A 579 -17.64 -11.36 -19.99
N ALA A 580 -17.37 -11.42 -18.69
CA ALA A 580 -17.24 -12.68 -17.97
C ALA A 580 -18.63 -13.16 -17.53
N MET A 581 -19.07 -14.27 -18.09
CA MET A 581 -20.32 -14.94 -17.70
C MET A 581 -20.13 -15.64 -16.35
N VAL A 582 -21.08 -15.45 -15.44
CA VAL A 582 -21.06 -16.05 -14.10
C VAL A 582 -22.28 -16.94 -13.94
N LEU A 583 -22.08 -18.18 -13.47
CA LEU A 583 -23.11 -19.23 -13.41
C LEU A 583 -23.91 -19.28 -12.08
N GLU A 584 -23.57 -18.45 -11.08
CA GLU A 584 -24.20 -18.47 -9.76
C GLU A 584 -24.88 -17.15 -9.42
N GLU A 585 -26.19 -17.19 -9.15
CA GLU A 585 -26.97 -16.09 -8.57
C GLU A 585 -27.21 -16.36 -7.07
N THR A 586 -26.67 -15.52 -6.17
CA THR A 586 -27.00 -15.59 -4.74
C THR A 586 -28.13 -14.63 -4.38
N ARG A 587 -29.12 -15.13 -3.63
CA ARG A 587 -30.22 -14.36 -3.05
C ARG A 587 -30.00 -14.16 -1.55
N LEU A 588 -30.20 -12.94 -1.06
CA LEU A 588 -30.11 -12.60 0.37
C LEU A 588 -31.26 -13.24 1.14
N ARG A 589 -30.96 -13.85 2.28
CA ARG A 589 -31.95 -14.44 3.20
C ARG A 589 -32.38 -13.40 4.24
N ALA A 590 -33.49 -13.64 4.94
CA ALA A 590 -33.97 -12.75 6.01
C ALA A 590 -32.92 -12.54 7.13
N ASN A 591 -32.17 -13.59 7.47
CA ASN A 591 -31.09 -13.52 8.47
C ASN A 591 -29.94 -12.60 8.03
N ASP A 592 -29.66 -12.50 6.73
CA ASP A 592 -28.62 -11.62 6.20
C ASP A 592 -29.02 -10.15 6.41
N TRP A 593 -30.30 -9.82 6.17
CA TRP A 593 -30.84 -8.48 6.42
C TRP A 593 -30.84 -8.12 7.91
N ALA A 594 -31.29 -9.04 8.77
CA ALA A 594 -31.31 -8.80 10.21
C ALA A 594 -29.92 -8.49 10.77
N LEU A 595 -28.90 -9.23 10.31
CA LEU A 595 -27.53 -9.00 10.77
C LEU A 595 -26.92 -7.73 10.18
N LEU A 596 -27.22 -7.40 8.92
CA LEU A 596 -26.79 -6.12 8.34
C LEU A 596 -27.36 -4.94 9.14
N SER A 597 -28.65 -5.00 9.50
CA SER A 597 -29.29 -4.00 10.36
C SER A 597 -28.64 -3.93 11.74
N ALA A 598 -28.27 -5.07 12.33
CA ALA A 598 -27.54 -5.11 13.60
C ALA A 598 -26.16 -4.44 13.51
N PHE A 599 -25.39 -4.70 12.45
CA PHE A 599 -24.11 -4.02 12.21
C PHE A 599 -24.27 -2.51 12.10
N LEU A 600 -25.26 -2.05 11.33
CA LEU A 600 -25.53 -0.62 11.15
C LEU A 600 -26.01 0.05 12.45
N ALA A 601 -26.89 -0.60 13.21
CA ALA A 601 -27.35 -0.09 14.49
C ALA A 601 -26.20 0.01 15.51
N ALA A 602 -25.36 -1.03 15.59
CA ALA A 602 -24.16 -1.01 16.44
C ALA A 602 -23.20 0.11 16.02
N ALA A 603 -23.01 0.32 14.72
CA ALA A 603 -22.18 1.39 14.19
C ALA A 603 -22.71 2.78 14.59
N VAL A 604 -24.02 3.01 14.46
CA VAL A 604 -24.65 4.27 14.87
C VAL A 604 -24.47 4.52 16.37
N LEU A 605 -24.70 3.50 17.20
CA LEU A 605 -24.52 3.60 18.66
C LEU A 605 -23.06 3.90 19.03
N VAL A 606 -22.11 3.21 18.40
CA VAL A 606 -20.67 3.42 18.64
C VAL A 606 -20.21 4.79 18.16
N LEU A 607 -20.72 5.29 17.03
CA LEU A 607 -20.41 6.63 16.55
C LEU A 607 -21.03 7.70 17.44
N TRP A 608 -22.29 7.52 17.87
CA TRP A 608 -22.97 8.45 18.76
C TRP A 608 -22.31 8.57 20.14
N ALA A 609 -21.88 7.45 20.72
CA ALA A 609 -21.21 7.46 22.02
C ALA A 609 -19.71 7.85 21.93
N GLY A 610 -19.09 7.75 20.74
CA GLY A 610 -17.63 7.79 20.55
C GLY A 610 -17.06 8.99 19.82
N LEU A 611 -17.91 9.81 19.19
CA LEU A 611 -17.60 11.16 18.74
C LEU A 611 -17.72 12.11 19.94
#